data_AF-A0A6G0Y2L5-F1
#
_entry.id   AF-A0A6G0Y2L5-F1
#
_cell.length_a   1.000
_cell.length_b   1.000
_cell.length_c   1.000
_cell.angle_alpha   90.00
_cell.angle_beta   90.00
_cell.angle_gamma   90.00
#
_symmetry.space_group_name_H-M   'P 1'
#
loop_
_entity.id
_entity.type
_entity.pdbx_description
1 polymer ?
#
loop_
_entity_poly.entity_id
_entity_poly.type
_entity_poly.pdbx_seq_one_letter_code
_entity_poly.pdbx_strand_id
1 'polypeptide(L)'
;MVNYCSSFNCTSSSDIGKDLSFHKFPLKDKDRLQKWVHAVQRKDFKPSSSSTLCSLHFNKTDFYLAVSGKQMLNKSAVPTIFNFQNHLPPKIKERQILQQEIGTTTTTDVHNSDDTSTYETGTMFVDVGVQTKLTGEKLDKTLHDLRRNKRILQQKFIRRDKQVSSMAEMLNLLKDNHLIEDTVQDIFKNQFDSSLPFALFQNEIANVKEIREFCLTLHFYSPHAYEFIRQRSTLRDPSTIRKWLATRHYNPGILHEVIDYFKQKLMSEESNFLHVKDVALIYDAMSIREGFWPDKSGKVYEYCDLGGIAHTDNEELATEALLHKIQQTESLKFANKLSSLHIFHQNKKMSVPLAVQVLSSSVADAFQILSCNNNLKNATATIQFIRIFDRVFDIMIARNSFCKGFKSSMKLSNQFVWEEIFKKKLKCEGKNILQHCRKTFALGFLINILSYKNLTLDLLTRENELLIYFLPYKISQDHAEITFSCIRWRRLEQ
;
A
#
# COMPACT_ATOMS: atom_id res chain seq x y z
N MET A 1 6.19 21.40 33.05
CA MET A 1 5.51 21.89 31.83
C MET A 1 6.56 21.94 30.73
N VAL A 2 6.34 21.20 29.65
CA VAL A 2 7.34 20.98 28.57
C VAL A 2 7.27 22.12 27.57
N ASN A 3 8.42 22.69 27.20
CA ASN A 3 8.48 23.71 26.14
C ASN A 3 8.74 23.05 24.79
N TYR A 4 8.00 23.47 23.77
CA TYR A 4 8.18 23.05 22.37
C TYR A 4 8.64 24.24 21.53
N CYS A 5 9.54 23.98 20.58
CA CYS A 5 10.01 25.00 19.65
C CYS A 5 8.91 25.39 18.66
N SER A 6 8.73 26.69 18.43
CA SER A 6 7.70 27.25 17.54
C SER A 6 8.15 27.37 16.07
N SER A 7 9.42 27.06 15.77
CA SER A 7 9.96 27.11 14.40
C SER A 7 9.32 26.06 13.50
N PHE A 8 9.15 26.39 12.22
CA PHE A 8 8.73 25.45 11.19
C PHE A 8 9.71 24.25 11.11
N ASN A 9 9.18 23.02 11.10
CA ASN A 9 9.93 21.76 11.07
C ASN A 9 10.95 21.52 12.21
N CYS A 10 10.84 22.21 13.35
CA CYS A 10 11.65 21.92 14.53
C CYS A 10 10.89 21.03 15.53
N THR A 11 11.42 19.84 15.84
CA THR A 11 10.84 18.89 16.80
C THR A 11 11.46 18.97 18.20
N SER A 12 12.32 19.95 18.47
CA SER A 12 12.99 20.10 19.77
C SER A 12 12.00 20.41 20.90
N SER A 13 12.09 19.64 21.98
CA SER A 13 11.36 19.84 23.22
C SER A 13 12.30 19.83 24.43
N SER A 14 11.88 20.47 25.53
CA SER A 14 12.69 20.58 26.75
C SER A 14 12.97 19.25 27.46
N ASP A 15 12.22 18.19 27.12
CA ASP A 15 12.33 16.88 27.77
C ASP A 15 13.31 15.95 27.05
N ILE A 16 13.56 16.19 25.76
CA ILE A 16 14.39 15.33 24.90
C ILE A 16 15.83 15.86 24.80
N GLY A 17 16.02 17.18 24.81
CA GLY A 17 17.35 17.81 24.72
C GLY A 17 17.77 18.51 26.01
N LYS A 18 18.52 17.82 26.88
CA LYS A 18 18.98 18.38 28.18
C LYS A 18 19.88 19.62 28.03
N ASP A 19 20.50 19.83 26.87
CA ASP A 19 21.43 20.94 26.60
C ASP A 19 20.81 22.10 25.80
N LEU A 20 19.50 22.07 25.54
CA LEU A 20 18.82 23.12 24.77
C LEU A 20 18.09 24.11 25.68
N SER A 21 18.43 25.39 25.54
CA SER A 21 17.68 26.50 26.16
C SER A 21 16.51 26.93 25.28
N PHE A 22 15.39 27.28 25.92
CA PHE A 22 14.16 27.73 25.27
C PHE A 22 13.89 29.20 25.61
N HIS A 23 13.75 30.03 24.59
CA HIS A 23 13.61 31.48 24.72
C HIS A 23 12.22 31.93 24.27
N LYS A 24 11.53 32.67 25.15
CA LYS A 24 10.19 33.21 24.88
C LYS A 24 10.25 34.36 23.88
N PHE A 25 9.18 34.51 23.11
CA PHE A 25 9.04 35.66 22.21
C PHE A 25 9.00 36.98 23.00
N PRO A 26 9.65 38.05 22.49
CA PRO A 26 9.73 39.32 23.18
C PRO A 26 8.42 40.12 23.03
N LEU A 27 7.34 39.67 23.66
CA LEU A 27 6.00 40.26 23.50
C LEU A 27 5.89 41.74 23.89
N LYS A 28 6.81 42.25 24.70
CA LYS A 28 6.87 43.65 25.12
C LYS A 28 7.62 44.56 24.13
N ASP A 29 8.47 43.98 23.28
CA ASP A 29 9.29 44.70 22.29
C ASP A 29 8.75 44.40 20.90
N LYS A 30 7.89 45.29 20.40
CA LYS A 30 7.12 45.08 19.16
C LYS A 30 8.03 44.95 17.93
N ASP A 31 9.12 45.70 17.86
CA ASP A 31 10.02 45.72 16.71
C ASP A 31 10.83 44.43 16.64
N ARG A 32 11.34 43.97 17.78
CA ARG A 32 12.05 42.69 17.87
C ARG A 32 11.11 41.51 17.66
N LEU A 33 9.87 41.61 18.16
CA LEU A 33 8.83 40.59 17.95
C LEU A 33 8.52 40.41 16.47
N GLN A 34 8.37 41.50 15.72
CA GLN A 34 8.12 41.43 14.27
C GLN A 34 9.27 40.73 13.54
N LYS A 35 10.53 41.01 13.89
CA LYS A 35 11.70 40.34 13.31
C LYS A 35 11.69 38.83 13.59
N TRP A 36 11.33 38.43 14.80
CA TRP A 36 11.23 37.01 15.17
C TRP A 36 10.09 36.29 14.46
N VAL A 37 8.91 36.91 14.35
CA VAL A 37 7.76 36.34 13.64
C VAL A 37 8.05 36.21 12.14
N HIS A 38 8.67 37.23 11.55
CA HIS A 38 9.09 37.19 10.14
C HIS A 38 10.09 36.05 9.88
N ALA A 39 11.06 35.88 10.79
CA ALA A 39 12.08 34.84 10.65
C ALA A 39 11.53 33.41 10.78
N VAL A 40 10.42 33.20 11.50
CA VAL A 40 9.78 31.87 11.65
C VAL A 40 9.02 31.42 10.39
N GLN A 41 8.65 32.34 9.50
CA GLN A 41 8.00 32.10 8.19
C GLN A 41 6.78 31.15 8.22
N ARG A 42 6.01 31.15 9.31
CA ARG A 42 4.78 30.36 9.42
C ARG A 42 3.57 31.24 9.08
N LYS A 43 2.78 30.82 8.09
CA LYS A 43 1.57 31.54 7.66
C LYS A 43 0.61 31.72 8.85
N ASP A 44 0.16 32.96 9.06
CA ASP A 44 -0.80 33.35 10.11
C ASP A 44 -0.38 33.06 11.57
N PHE A 45 0.93 32.91 11.85
CA PHE A 45 1.41 32.65 13.21
C PHE A 45 1.39 33.89 14.11
N LYS A 46 0.72 33.79 15.26
CA LYS A 46 0.71 34.80 16.33
C LYS A 46 1.32 34.21 17.60
N PRO A 47 2.49 34.68 18.06
CA PRO A 47 3.14 34.13 19.26
C PRO A 47 2.35 34.47 20.52
N SER A 48 2.21 33.49 21.42
CA SER A 48 1.61 33.63 22.74
C SER A 48 2.69 33.66 23.84
N SER A 49 2.29 33.84 25.10
CA SER A 49 3.20 33.84 26.27
C SER A 49 3.88 32.49 26.54
N SER A 50 3.39 31.42 25.91
CA SER A 50 3.95 30.07 25.93
C SER A 50 4.74 29.71 24.68
N SER A 51 4.71 30.54 23.63
CA SER A 51 5.52 30.32 22.43
C SER A 51 7.00 30.53 22.75
N THR A 52 7.84 29.58 22.32
CA THR A 52 9.30 29.63 22.53
C THR A 52 10.05 29.17 21.28
N LEU A 53 11.29 29.63 21.13
CA LEU A 53 12.26 29.09 20.16
C LEU A 53 13.44 28.47 20.92
N CYS A 54 13.92 27.33 20.45
CA CYS A 54 15.13 26.71 21.01
C CYS A 54 16.40 27.45 20.54
N SER A 55 17.49 27.28 21.28
CA SER A 55 18.78 27.92 21.01
C SER A 55 19.39 27.62 19.63
N LEU A 56 18.98 26.54 18.96
CA LEU A 56 19.46 26.16 17.62
C LEU A 56 19.16 27.20 16.53
N HIS A 57 18.20 28.09 16.75
CA HIS A 57 17.80 29.12 15.78
C HIS A 57 18.60 30.42 15.89
N PHE A 58 19.55 30.51 16.82
CA PHE A 58 20.38 31.68 17.09
C PHE A 58 21.86 31.34 16.96
N ASN A 59 22.70 32.32 16.65
CA ASN A 59 24.13 32.09 16.60
C ASN A 59 24.70 32.00 18.02
N LYS A 60 25.82 31.29 18.20
CA LYS A 60 26.47 31.18 19.51
C LYS A 60 26.89 32.53 20.10
N THR A 61 27.13 33.54 19.25
CA THR A 61 27.47 34.92 19.63
C THR A 61 26.29 35.75 20.12
N ASP A 62 25.06 35.27 19.92
CA ASP A 62 23.83 35.97 20.32
C ASP A 62 23.47 35.75 21.79
N PHE A 63 24.26 34.94 22.50
CA PHE A 63 24.06 34.57 23.89
C PHE A 63 25.06 35.26 24.82
N TYR A 64 24.62 35.55 26.03
CA TYR A 64 25.46 35.90 27.16
C TYR A 64 25.10 35.04 28.37
N LEU A 65 26.08 34.79 29.24
CA LEU A 65 25.85 34.08 30.49
C LEU A 65 25.35 35.07 31.54
N ALA A 66 24.13 34.87 32.06
CA ALA A 66 23.65 35.66 33.17
C ALA A 66 24.38 35.27 34.47
N VAL A 67 24.41 36.18 35.45
CA VAL A 67 25.00 35.93 36.79
C VAL A 67 24.39 34.70 37.47
N SER A 68 23.16 34.32 37.10
CA SER A 68 22.48 33.10 37.56
C SER A 68 22.91 31.81 36.86
N GLY A 69 23.96 31.84 36.02
CA GLY A 69 24.45 30.70 35.24
C GLY A 69 23.59 30.27 34.04
N LYS A 70 22.49 30.99 33.75
CA LYS A 70 21.60 30.69 32.62
C LYS A 70 22.05 31.43 31.36
N GLN A 71 22.04 30.74 30.22
CA GLN A 71 22.27 31.37 28.91
C GLN A 71 21.06 32.23 28.52
N MET A 72 21.27 33.52 28.27
CA MET A 72 20.26 34.48 27.87
C MET A 72 20.60 35.08 26.51
N LEU A 73 19.58 35.50 25.76
CA LEU A 73 19.76 36.16 24.47
C LEU A 73 20.03 37.65 24.66
N ASN A 74 21.03 38.17 23.93
CA ASN A 74 21.31 39.60 23.82
C ASN A 74 20.04 40.38 23.42
N LYS A 75 19.93 41.63 23.84
CA LYS A 75 18.73 42.47 23.54
C LYS A 75 18.53 42.70 22.04
N SER A 76 19.59 42.65 21.24
CA SER A 76 19.57 42.76 19.78
C SER A 76 19.41 41.41 19.04
N ALA A 77 19.48 40.28 19.73
CA ALA A 77 19.50 38.97 19.09
C ALA A 77 18.18 38.66 18.36
N VAL A 78 18.30 38.25 17.10
CA VAL A 78 17.21 37.80 16.24
C VAL A 78 17.55 36.42 15.69
N PRO A 79 16.58 35.50 15.56
CA PRO A 79 16.88 34.17 15.06
C PRO A 79 17.19 34.27 13.56
N THR A 80 18.32 33.71 13.14
CA THR A 80 18.80 33.75 11.76
C THR A 80 19.02 32.36 11.18
N ILE A 81 19.03 31.32 12.01
CA ILE A 81 19.32 29.95 11.58
C ILE A 81 18.00 29.20 11.41
N PHE A 82 17.53 29.14 10.17
CA PHE A 82 16.36 28.36 9.78
C PHE A 82 16.67 27.57 8.52
N ASN A 83 16.30 26.29 8.51
CA ASN A 83 16.49 25.42 7.35
C ASN A 83 15.23 25.46 6.47
N PHE A 84 14.98 26.61 5.84
CA PHE A 84 13.92 26.73 4.84
C PHE A 84 14.43 26.10 3.54
N GLN A 85 13.71 25.12 2.99
CA GLN A 85 13.99 24.63 1.64
C GLN A 85 13.87 25.82 0.68
N ASN A 86 15.01 26.28 0.13
CA ASN A 86 15.05 27.41 -0.78
C ASN A 86 14.09 27.16 -1.96
N HIS A 87 12.97 27.87 -1.97
CA HIS A 87 12.22 28.08 -3.20
C HIS A 87 13.12 28.89 -4.14
N LEU A 88 13.38 28.32 -5.32
CA LEU A 88 14.10 28.96 -6.43
C LEU A 88 13.64 30.42 -6.60
N PRO A 89 14.55 31.39 -6.78
CA PRO A 89 14.13 32.75 -7.10
C PRO A 89 13.40 32.76 -8.44
N PRO A 90 12.38 33.62 -8.61
CA PRO A 90 11.67 33.74 -9.88
C PRO A 90 12.64 34.24 -10.96
N LYS A 91 12.67 33.53 -12.10
CA LYS A 91 13.37 34.00 -13.30
C LYS A 91 12.83 35.37 -13.69
N ILE A 92 13.65 36.41 -13.56
CA ILE A 92 13.41 37.72 -14.17
C ILE A 92 13.45 37.49 -15.68
N LYS A 93 12.31 37.68 -16.36
CA LYS A 93 12.29 37.85 -17.82
C LYS A 93 12.84 39.25 -18.09
N GLU A 94 14.07 39.34 -18.59
CA GLU A 94 14.58 40.59 -19.14
C GLU A 94 13.65 41.07 -20.26
N ARG A 95 13.10 42.28 -20.09
CA ARG A 95 12.45 43.01 -21.16
C ARG A 95 13.53 43.51 -22.11
N GLN A 96 13.58 42.96 -23.33
CA GLN A 96 14.38 43.54 -24.41
C GLN A 96 13.83 44.94 -24.71
N ILE A 97 14.67 45.95 -24.51
CA ILE A 97 14.44 47.31 -24.99
C ILE A 97 14.88 47.32 -26.45
N LEU A 98 13.93 47.48 -27.37
CA LEU A 98 14.18 47.80 -28.77
C LEU A 98 14.77 49.22 -28.82
N GLN A 99 16.07 49.32 -29.11
CA GLN A 99 16.65 50.55 -29.64
C GLN A 99 16.69 50.44 -31.16
N GLN A 100 16.00 51.39 -31.78
CA GLN A 100 15.78 51.56 -33.19
C GLN A 100 16.95 52.42 -33.71
N GLU A 101 17.74 51.88 -34.65
CA GLU A 101 18.67 52.70 -35.44
C GLU A 101 18.28 52.64 -36.93
N ILE A 102 18.36 53.82 -37.54
CA ILE A 102 17.77 54.23 -38.82
C ILE A 102 18.81 54.10 -39.93
N GLY A 103 18.42 53.50 -41.06
CA GLY A 103 18.91 53.73 -42.45
C GLY A 103 20.39 53.46 -42.75
N THR A 104 20.83 53.01 -43.93
CA THR A 104 20.25 53.10 -45.28
C THR A 104 21.12 52.28 -46.27
N THR A 105 20.50 51.67 -47.30
CA THR A 105 21.01 51.41 -48.70
C THR A 105 22.27 50.52 -48.89
N THR A 106 22.42 49.58 -49.84
CA THR A 106 21.71 49.21 -51.10
C THR A 106 22.26 47.86 -51.63
N THR A 107 21.41 47.15 -52.39
CA THR A 107 21.65 46.34 -53.64
C THR A 107 22.32 44.94 -53.66
N THR A 108 21.54 43.98 -54.25
CA THR A 108 21.87 42.92 -55.28
C THR A 108 22.83 41.78 -54.89
N ASP A 109 22.71 40.49 -55.25
CA ASP A 109 21.92 39.66 -56.19
C ASP A 109 22.22 38.15 -55.84
N VAL A 110 21.24 37.21 -55.82
CA VAL A 110 20.89 36.14 -56.80
C VAL A 110 21.54 34.73 -56.64
N HIS A 111 20.66 33.71 -56.68
CA HIS A 111 20.77 32.24 -56.98
C HIS A 111 21.47 31.28 -55.99
N ASN A 112 20.91 30.15 -55.52
CA ASN A 112 20.14 28.97 -56.02
C ASN A 112 20.97 27.75 -56.51
N SER A 113 20.50 26.59 -56.01
CA SER A 113 20.55 25.19 -56.50
C SER A 113 21.81 24.29 -56.34
N ASP A 114 21.58 23.23 -55.56
CA ASP A 114 21.70 21.79 -55.85
C ASP A 114 23.04 21.01 -55.94
N ASP A 115 22.93 19.81 -55.35
CA ASP A 115 23.51 18.50 -55.65
C ASP A 115 24.82 17.99 -55.00
N THR A 116 24.61 17.05 -54.05
CA THR A 116 25.00 15.63 -54.06
C THR A 116 26.43 15.22 -54.49
N SER A 117 27.24 14.71 -53.54
CA SER A 117 27.77 13.32 -53.53
C SER A 117 29.06 13.11 -52.67
N THR A 118 28.98 12.05 -51.84
CA THR A 118 29.99 11.05 -51.43
C THR A 118 31.44 11.35 -50.98
N TYR A 119 31.75 10.76 -49.80
CA TYR A 119 33.03 10.27 -49.24
C TYR A 119 34.23 11.21 -49.18
N GLU A 120 34.64 11.61 -47.98
CA GLU A 120 35.90 11.19 -47.35
C GLU A 120 36.13 11.86 -45.99
N THR A 121 36.75 11.11 -45.10
CA THR A 121 37.17 11.50 -43.76
C THR A 121 38.17 12.65 -43.83
N GLY A 122 37.70 13.87 -43.58
CA GLY A 122 38.54 15.06 -43.47
C GLY A 122 38.06 15.94 -42.34
N THR A 123 38.67 15.80 -41.17
CA THR A 123 38.60 16.80 -40.10
C THR A 123 39.14 18.13 -40.62
N MET A 124 38.27 19.03 -41.06
CA MET A 124 38.60 20.45 -41.23
C MET A 124 37.89 21.25 -40.15
N PHE A 125 38.67 21.62 -39.14
CA PHE A 125 38.43 22.75 -38.27
C PHE A 125 38.25 24.01 -39.12
N VAL A 126 37.11 24.68 -39.01
CA VAL A 126 37.02 26.11 -39.37
C VAL A 126 37.34 26.88 -38.10
N ASP A 127 38.54 27.46 -38.12
CA ASP A 127 39.10 28.33 -37.09
C ASP A 127 38.36 29.67 -37.12
N VAL A 128 37.24 29.77 -36.39
CA VAL A 128 36.72 31.07 -35.96
C VAL A 128 37.51 31.46 -34.72
N GLY A 129 38.66 32.08 -34.99
CA GLY A 129 39.57 32.60 -33.99
C GLY A 129 38.91 33.67 -33.12
N VAL A 130 38.28 33.26 -32.03
CA VAL A 130 38.34 34.03 -30.79
C VAL A 130 39.66 33.64 -30.14
N GLN A 131 40.73 34.34 -30.52
CA GLN A 131 41.99 34.28 -29.80
C GLN A 131 41.82 34.88 -28.41
N THR A 132 41.28 34.12 -27.45
CA THR A 132 41.80 34.23 -26.10
C THR A 132 43.10 33.46 -26.10
N LYS A 133 44.22 34.14 -26.38
CA LYS A 133 45.56 33.64 -26.06
C LYS A 133 45.59 33.37 -24.55
N LEU A 134 45.25 32.15 -24.15
CA LEU A 134 45.70 31.64 -22.87
C LEU A 134 47.22 31.60 -23.00
N THR A 135 47.89 32.49 -22.27
CA THR A 135 49.35 32.46 -22.11
C THR A 135 49.77 31.01 -21.76
N GLY A 136 50.93 30.55 -22.23
CA GLY A 136 51.42 29.18 -21.97
C GLY A 136 51.28 28.78 -20.49
N GLU A 137 51.49 29.74 -19.60
CA GLU A 137 51.28 29.59 -18.15
C GLU A 137 49.84 29.23 -17.73
N LYS A 138 48.80 29.74 -18.40
CA LYS A 138 47.40 29.38 -18.07
C LYS A 138 47.06 27.98 -18.59
N LEU A 139 47.61 27.57 -19.73
CA LEU A 139 47.44 26.21 -20.25
C LEU A 139 48.14 25.19 -19.34
N ASP A 140 49.36 25.49 -18.91
CA ASP A 140 50.13 24.66 -17.97
C ASP A 140 49.47 24.56 -16.60
N LYS A 141 48.89 25.66 -16.09
CA LYS A 141 48.08 25.63 -14.86
C LYS A 141 46.85 24.74 -14.99
N THR A 142 46.14 24.83 -16.11
CA THR A 142 44.93 24.00 -16.36
C THR A 142 45.29 22.52 -16.49
N LEU A 143 46.39 22.20 -17.18
CA LEU A 143 46.92 20.85 -17.31
C LEU A 143 47.36 20.29 -15.95
N HIS A 144 47.99 21.12 -15.11
CA HIS A 144 48.40 20.77 -13.76
C HIS A 144 47.18 20.47 -12.87
N ASP A 145 46.14 21.32 -12.92
CA ASP A 145 44.90 21.13 -12.18
C ASP A 145 44.13 19.87 -12.62
N LEU A 146 44.09 19.58 -13.92
CA LEU A 146 43.47 18.34 -14.43
C LEU A 146 44.24 17.08 -13.99
N ARG A 147 45.58 17.11 -14.03
CA ARG A 147 46.43 16.01 -13.54
C ARG A 147 46.26 15.83 -12.03
N ARG A 148 46.14 16.91 -11.27
CA ARG A 148 45.85 16.90 -9.83
C ARG A 148 44.47 16.30 -9.55
N ASN A 149 43.44 16.72 -10.28
CA ASN A 149 42.08 16.19 -10.14
C ASN A 149 42.00 14.69 -10.49
N LYS A 150 42.70 14.24 -11.54
CA LYS A 150 42.81 12.81 -11.87
C LYS A 150 43.41 12.01 -10.72
N ARG A 151 44.49 12.50 -10.10
CA ARG A 151 45.11 11.84 -8.92
C ARG A 151 44.16 11.82 -7.71
N ILE A 152 43.46 12.92 -7.44
CA ILE A 152 42.48 12.99 -6.34
C ILE A 152 41.33 12.00 -6.57
N LEU A 153 40.82 11.90 -7.80
CA LEU A 153 39.76 10.96 -8.17
C LEU A 153 40.23 9.50 -8.05
N GLN A 154 41.45 9.19 -8.51
CA GLN A 154 42.05 7.87 -8.34
C GLN A 154 42.24 7.50 -6.87
N GLN A 155 42.68 8.44 -6.02
CA GLN A 155 42.78 8.21 -4.58
C GLN A 155 41.41 8.05 -3.91
N LYS A 156 40.37 8.77 -4.36
CA LYS A 156 38.99 8.57 -3.89
C LYS A 156 38.45 7.20 -4.30
N PHE A 157 38.75 6.74 -5.51
CA PHE A 157 38.40 5.41 -6.01
C PHE A 157 39.05 4.32 -5.15
N ILE A 158 40.37 4.41 -4.92
CA ILE A 158 41.11 3.48 -4.04
C ILE A 158 40.59 3.49 -2.60
N ARG A 159 40.20 4.66 -2.07
CA ARG A 159 39.59 4.75 -0.72
C ARG A 159 38.20 4.11 -0.67
N ARG A 160 37.38 4.24 -1.71
CA ARG A 160 36.08 3.55 -1.80
C ARG A 160 36.25 2.05 -1.91
N ASP A 161 37.14 1.56 -2.77
CA ASP A 161 37.42 0.12 -2.88
C ASP A 161 37.89 -0.47 -1.54
N LYS A 162 38.70 0.27 -0.79
CA LYS A 162 39.11 -0.13 0.57
C LYS A 162 37.96 -0.11 1.58
N GLN A 163 37.00 0.82 1.49
CA GLN A 163 35.79 0.83 2.33
C GLN A 163 34.83 -0.31 1.99
N VAL A 164 34.73 -0.68 0.71
CA VAL A 164 33.92 -1.83 0.26
C VAL A 164 34.55 -3.14 0.73
N SER A 165 35.89 -3.27 0.66
CA SER A 165 36.63 -4.38 1.27
C SER A 165 36.40 -4.46 2.78
N SER A 166 36.43 -3.31 3.48
CA SER A 166 36.25 -3.28 4.93
C SER A 166 34.85 -3.69 5.38
N MET A 167 33.82 -3.57 4.54
CA MET A 167 32.46 -3.97 4.89
C MET A 167 32.23 -5.47 4.71
N ALA A 168 32.83 -6.07 3.66
CA ALA A 168 32.88 -7.53 3.50
C ALA A 168 33.72 -8.18 4.60
N GLU A 169 34.87 -7.57 4.94
CA GLU A 169 35.71 -7.99 6.06
C GLU A 169 35.00 -7.82 7.41
N MET A 170 34.22 -6.74 7.61
CA MET A 170 33.41 -6.55 8.82
C MET A 170 32.34 -7.63 8.97
N LEU A 171 31.65 -8.02 7.89
CA LEU A 171 30.68 -9.11 7.93
C LEU A 171 31.33 -10.46 8.23
N ASN A 172 32.53 -10.71 7.68
CA ASN A 172 33.31 -11.91 8.01
C ASN A 172 33.82 -11.88 9.46
N LEU A 173 34.29 -10.74 9.96
CA LEU A 173 34.70 -10.58 11.36
C LEU A 173 33.54 -10.76 12.35
N LEU A 174 32.34 -10.27 12.02
CA LEU A 174 31.16 -10.47 12.85
C LEU A 174 30.71 -11.94 12.89
N LYS A 175 30.97 -12.69 11.80
CA LYS A 175 30.78 -14.15 11.73
C LYS A 175 31.83 -14.89 12.56
N ASP A 176 33.11 -14.54 12.41
CA ASP A 176 34.23 -15.16 13.12
C ASP A 176 34.14 -14.93 14.64
N ASN A 177 33.49 -13.84 15.06
CA ASN A 177 33.21 -13.54 16.46
C ASN A 177 31.85 -14.07 16.97
N HIS A 178 31.13 -14.88 16.20
CA HIS A 178 29.80 -15.43 16.55
C HIS A 178 28.73 -14.40 16.90
N LEU A 179 28.83 -13.17 16.37
CA LEU A 179 27.88 -12.08 16.65
C LEU A 179 26.69 -12.07 15.68
N ILE A 180 26.73 -12.89 14.63
CA ILE A 180 25.70 -13.02 13.59
C ILE A 180 25.53 -14.51 13.24
N GLU A 181 24.29 -15.01 13.22
CA GLU A 181 23.96 -16.37 12.74
C GLU A 181 24.00 -16.46 11.20
N ASP A 182 24.28 -17.65 10.66
CA ASP A 182 24.36 -17.88 9.20
C ASP A 182 23.08 -17.43 8.45
N THR A 183 21.91 -17.54 9.09
CA THR A 183 20.61 -17.06 8.55
C THR A 183 20.59 -15.56 8.30
N VAL A 184 21.19 -14.77 9.20
CA VAL A 184 21.25 -13.31 9.09
C VAL A 184 22.28 -12.93 8.03
N GLN A 185 23.40 -13.66 7.93
CA GLN A 185 24.36 -13.47 6.84
C GLN A 185 23.74 -13.75 5.47
N ASP A 186 22.95 -14.82 5.34
CA ASP A 186 22.24 -15.14 4.10
C ASP A 186 21.15 -14.13 3.79
N ILE A 187 20.47 -13.55 4.79
CA ILE A 187 19.55 -12.43 4.58
C ILE A 187 20.30 -11.20 4.06
N PHE A 188 21.46 -10.87 4.64
CA PHE A 188 22.27 -9.75 4.17
C PHE A 188 22.85 -10.00 2.77
N LYS A 189 23.38 -11.19 2.47
CA LYS A 189 23.84 -11.55 1.13
C LYS A 189 22.69 -11.53 0.13
N ASN A 190 21.59 -12.24 0.39
CA ASN A 190 20.44 -12.28 -0.53
C ASN A 190 19.74 -10.93 -0.73
N GLN A 191 19.72 -10.05 0.29
CA GLN A 191 19.14 -8.71 0.15
C GLN A 191 20.11 -7.69 -0.49
N PHE A 192 21.41 -7.74 -0.19
CA PHE A 192 22.39 -6.76 -0.68
C PHE A 192 23.20 -7.23 -1.91
N ASP A 193 23.12 -8.49 -2.32
CA ASP A 193 23.64 -8.97 -3.63
C ASP A 193 22.76 -8.47 -4.78
N SER A 194 21.50 -8.11 -4.52
CA SER A 194 20.71 -7.37 -5.48
C SER A 194 21.22 -5.91 -5.57
N SER A 195 21.45 -5.41 -6.78
CA SER A 195 22.10 -4.10 -7.00
C SER A 195 21.33 -2.93 -6.34
N LEU A 196 20.03 -3.09 -6.11
CA LEU A 196 19.14 -2.03 -5.69
C LEU A 196 19.24 -1.67 -4.19
N PRO A 197 19.12 -2.59 -3.21
CA PRO A 197 19.29 -2.26 -1.78
C PRO A 197 20.68 -1.73 -1.47
N PHE A 198 21.70 -2.26 -2.14
CA PHE A 198 23.08 -1.76 -2.04
C PHE A 198 23.22 -0.35 -2.62
N ALA A 199 22.70 -0.08 -3.82
CA ALA A 199 22.72 1.26 -4.41
C ALA A 199 21.88 2.28 -3.62
N LEU A 200 20.73 1.87 -3.06
CA LEU A 200 19.92 2.70 -2.17
C LEU A 200 20.65 3.04 -0.87
N PHE A 201 21.41 2.08 -0.32
CA PHE A 201 22.24 2.28 0.87
C PHE A 201 23.43 3.21 0.59
N GLN A 202 24.05 3.08 -0.59
CA GLN A 202 25.14 3.93 -1.04
C GLN A 202 24.69 5.32 -1.54
N ASN A 203 23.37 5.57 -1.60
CA ASN A 203 22.79 6.77 -2.20
C ASN A 203 23.21 6.98 -3.68
N GLU A 204 23.43 5.89 -4.40
CA GLU A 204 23.77 5.89 -5.81
C GLU A 204 22.50 5.80 -6.68
N ILE A 205 22.60 6.28 -7.93
CA ILE A 205 21.50 6.21 -8.89
C ILE A 205 21.43 4.78 -9.44
N ALA A 206 20.64 3.92 -8.81
CA ALA A 206 20.35 2.59 -9.34
C ALA A 206 19.49 2.66 -10.63
N ASN A 207 19.33 1.51 -11.30
CA ASN A 207 18.50 1.36 -12.49
C ASN A 207 17.10 2.00 -12.30
N VAL A 208 16.72 2.91 -13.20
CA VAL A 208 15.48 3.72 -13.09
C VAL A 208 14.23 2.84 -13.02
N LYS A 209 14.22 1.69 -13.69
CA LYS A 209 13.07 0.77 -13.70
C LYS A 209 12.88 0.07 -12.35
N GLU A 210 13.95 -0.50 -11.81
CA GLU A 210 13.94 -1.20 -10.51
C GLU A 210 13.62 -0.25 -9.34
N ILE A 211 14.21 0.96 -9.33
CA ILE A 211 13.85 2.00 -8.35
C ILE A 211 12.37 2.36 -8.45
N ARG A 212 11.84 2.49 -9.67
CA ARG A 212 10.43 2.83 -9.88
C ARG A 212 9.52 1.74 -9.32
N GLU A 213 9.79 0.48 -9.63
CA GLU A 213 9.01 -0.67 -9.13
C GLU A 213 9.08 -0.78 -7.60
N PHE A 214 10.26 -0.61 -7.01
CA PHE A 214 10.44 -0.59 -5.56
C PHE A 214 9.68 0.56 -4.90
N CYS A 215 9.79 1.79 -5.44
CA CYS A 215 9.10 2.95 -4.90
C CYS A 215 7.57 2.78 -4.95
N LEU A 216 7.05 2.30 -6.08
CA LEU A 216 5.62 2.03 -6.25
C LEU A 216 5.15 0.96 -5.26
N THR A 217 5.91 -0.12 -5.10
CA THR A 217 5.57 -1.24 -4.21
C THR A 217 5.59 -0.83 -2.74
N LEU A 218 6.67 -0.18 -2.30
CA LEU A 218 6.81 0.27 -0.91
C LEU A 218 5.75 1.30 -0.54
N HIS A 219 5.50 2.29 -1.40
CA HIS A 219 4.44 3.27 -1.18
C HIS A 219 3.04 2.64 -1.23
N PHE A 220 2.83 1.60 -2.05
CA PHE A 220 1.56 0.88 -2.13
C PHE A 220 1.24 0.13 -0.83
N TYR A 221 2.25 -0.46 -0.18
CA TYR A 221 2.06 -1.18 1.09
C TYR A 221 2.02 -0.24 2.31
N SER A 222 2.86 0.79 2.35
CA SER A 222 2.86 1.77 3.44
C SER A 222 3.49 3.10 3.02
N PRO A 223 2.68 4.17 2.87
CA PRO A 223 3.19 5.52 2.64
C PRO A 223 4.09 6.01 3.79
N HIS A 224 3.77 5.60 5.03
CA HIS A 224 4.56 5.92 6.21
C HIS A 224 5.96 5.28 6.17
N ALA A 225 6.04 3.99 5.82
CA ALA A 225 7.33 3.31 5.64
C ALA A 225 8.12 3.93 4.48
N TYR A 226 7.44 4.31 3.40
CA TYR A 226 8.07 5.00 2.27
C TYR A 226 8.75 6.30 2.70
N GLU A 227 8.04 7.18 3.43
CA GLU A 227 8.61 8.44 3.92
C GLU A 227 9.74 8.21 4.94
N PHE A 228 9.59 7.23 5.83
CA PHE A 228 10.63 6.88 6.79
C PHE A 228 11.94 6.46 6.11
N ILE A 229 11.85 5.63 5.07
CA ILE A 229 13.02 5.17 4.31
C ILE A 229 13.57 6.30 3.45
N ARG A 230 12.71 7.10 2.82
CA ARG A 230 13.11 8.26 2.00
C ARG A 230 13.92 9.29 2.77
N GLN A 231 13.68 9.48 4.07
CA GLN A 231 14.52 10.35 4.90
C GLN A 231 15.97 9.88 5.02
N ARG A 232 16.25 8.62 4.69
CA ARG A 232 17.53 7.94 4.91
C ARG A 232 18.16 7.40 3.61
N SER A 233 17.49 7.57 2.46
CA SER A 233 17.96 7.08 1.16
C SER A 233 17.52 7.99 0.01
N THR A 234 18.05 7.76 -1.20
CA THR A 234 17.77 8.54 -2.43
C THR A 234 16.42 8.20 -3.09
N LEU A 235 15.38 7.88 -2.32
CA LEU A 235 14.05 7.62 -2.88
C LEU A 235 13.41 8.89 -3.45
N ARG A 236 12.58 8.69 -4.49
CA ARG A 236 11.90 9.79 -5.19
C ARG A 236 10.83 10.44 -4.31
N ASP A 237 10.45 11.66 -4.64
CA ASP A 237 9.37 12.35 -3.95
C ASP A 237 8.01 11.69 -4.26
N PRO A 238 7.04 11.63 -3.32
CA PRO A 238 5.70 11.11 -3.59
C PRO A 238 4.97 11.79 -4.76
N SER A 239 5.30 13.05 -5.09
CA SER A 239 4.79 13.70 -6.31
C SER A 239 5.21 12.96 -7.59
N THR A 240 6.40 12.37 -7.60
CA THR A 240 6.91 11.55 -8.71
C THR A 240 6.14 10.24 -8.80
N ILE A 241 5.86 9.60 -7.67
CA ILE A 241 4.99 8.41 -7.59
C ILE A 241 3.60 8.73 -8.16
N ARG A 242 2.99 9.84 -7.75
CA ARG A 242 1.70 10.28 -8.28
C ARG A 242 1.74 10.50 -9.79
N LYS A 243 2.80 11.10 -10.32
CA LYS A 243 2.99 11.26 -11.78
C LYS A 243 3.10 9.91 -12.48
N TRP A 244 3.85 8.95 -11.92
CA TRP A 244 3.98 7.60 -12.47
C TRP A 244 2.70 6.78 -12.45
N LEU A 245 1.81 7.03 -11.49
CA LEU A 245 0.49 6.39 -11.42
C LEU A 245 -0.52 7.08 -12.35
N ALA A 246 -0.42 8.41 -12.50
CA ALA A 246 -1.33 9.21 -13.33
C ALA A 246 -1.19 8.94 -14.85
N THR A 247 -0.11 8.28 -15.29
CA THR A 247 0.03 7.87 -16.70
C THR A 247 -0.91 6.72 -17.09
N ARG A 248 -1.60 6.08 -16.13
CA ARG A 248 -2.54 4.99 -16.41
C ARG A 248 -3.96 5.51 -16.43
N HIS A 249 -4.70 5.21 -17.49
CA HIS A 249 -6.08 5.66 -17.67
C HIS A 249 -7.05 4.59 -17.18
N TYR A 250 -7.68 4.82 -16.03
CA TYR A 250 -8.69 3.92 -15.46
C TYR A 250 -10.09 4.38 -15.84
N ASN A 251 -10.52 4.07 -17.06
CA ASN A 251 -11.88 4.36 -17.52
C ASN A 251 -12.86 3.28 -17.05
N PRO A 252 -14.14 3.61 -16.80
CA PRO A 252 -15.18 2.62 -16.54
C PRO A 252 -15.28 1.60 -17.69
N GLY A 253 -15.56 0.34 -17.35
CA GLY A 253 -15.70 -0.76 -18.31
C GLY A 253 -14.64 -1.84 -18.10
N ILE A 254 -14.29 -2.54 -19.19
CA ILE A 254 -13.33 -3.64 -19.17
C ILE A 254 -11.91 -3.07 -19.15
N LEU A 255 -11.11 -3.50 -18.18
CA LEU A 255 -9.69 -3.12 -18.05
C LEU A 255 -8.82 -3.95 -19.00
N HIS A 256 -8.79 -3.56 -20.28
CA HIS A 256 -7.99 -4.24 -21.31
C HIS A 256 -6.51 -4.34 -20.96
N GLU A 257 -5.92 -3.31 -20.33
CA GLU A 257 -4.51 -3.32 -19.89
C GLU A 257 -4.18 -4.50 -18.97
N VAL A 258 -5.11 -4.89 -18.10
CA VAL A 258 -4.93 -6.01 -17.16
C VAL A 258 -5.01 -7.34 -17.91
N ILE A 259 -5.97 -7.46 -18.84
CA ILE A 259 -6.14 -8.66 -19.67
C ILE A 259 -4.90 -8.87 -20.55
N ASP A 260 -4.41 -7.81 -21.19
CA ASP A 260 -3.23 -7.85 -22.05
C ASP A 260 -1.97 -8.23 -21.25
N TYR A 261 -1.84 -7.74 -20.02
CA TYR A 261 -0.76 -8.13 -19.13
C TYR A 261 -0.79 -9.63 -18.81
N PHE A 262 -1.96 -10.19 -18.47
CA PHE A 262 -2.08 -11.63 -18.24
C PHE A 262 -1.83 -12.44 -19.52
N LYS A 263 -2.29 -11.96 -20.67
CA LYS A 263 -2.00 -12.57 -21.97
C LYS A 263 -0.50 -12.65 -22.23
N GLN A 264 0.24 -11.56 -22.03
CA GLN A 264 1.70 -11.54 -22.18
C GLN A 264 2.38 -12.51 -21.21
N LYS A 265 1.95 -12.52 -19.94
CA LYS A 265 2.50 -13.44 -18.92
C LYS A 265 2.22 -14.91 -19.19
N LEU A 266 1.09 -15.25 -19.83
CA LEU A 266 0.79 -16.63 -20.22
C LEU A 266 1.63 -17.10 -21.42
N MET A 267 2.06 -16.17 -22.28
CA MET A 267 2.87 -16.48 -23.47
C MET A 267 4.37 -16.55 -23.20
N SER A 268 4.87 -16.07 -22.06
CA SER A 268 6.30 -16.14 -21.72
C SER A 268 6.71 -17.55 -21.28
N GLU A 269 7.82 -18.06 -21.83
CA GLU A 269 8.34 -19.43 -21.60
C GLU A 269 8.76 -19.71 -20.14
N GLU A 270 9.13 -18.68 -19.36
CA GLU A 270 9.43 -18.78 -17.92
C GLU A 270 8.19 -18.66 -17.01
N SER A 271 6.97 -18.74 -17.59
CA SER A 271 5.77 -18.49 -16.81
C SER A 271 5.43 -19.63 -15.86
N ASN A 272 5.43 -19.33 -14.57
CA ASN A 272 4.78 -20.13 -13.54
C ASN A 272 3.27 -20.31 -13.77
N PHE A 273 2.70 -19.80 -14.86
CA PHE A 273 1.27 -19.77 -15.14
C PHE A 273 0.85 -20.71 -16.28
N LEU A 274 1.78 -21.50 -16.85
CA LEU A 274 1.47 -22.46 -17.91
C LEU A 274 0.37 -23.49 -17.51
N HIS A 275 0.19 -23.72 -16.20
CA HIS A 275 -0.82 -24.61 -15.65
C HIS A 275 -2.19 -23.94 -15.40
N VAL A 276 -2.31 -22.62 -15.58
CA VAL A 276 -3.57 -21.90 -15.36
C VAL A 276 -4.43 -21.99 -16.61
N LYS A 277 -5.38 -22.92 -16.61
CA LYS A 277 -6.32 -23.15 -17.72
C LYS A 277 -7.74 -22.68 -17.43
N ASP A 278 -8.19 -22.85 -16.19
CA ASP A 278 -9.54 -22.47 -15.76
C ASP A 278 -9.50 -21.25 -14.82
N VAL A 279 -10.44 -20.32 -15.02
CA VAL A 279 -10.60 -19.12 -14.19
C VAL A 279 -12.08 -18.91 -13.89
N ALA A 280 -12.40 -18.62 -12.62
CA ALA A 280 -13.74 -18.21 -12.23
C ALA A 280 -13.87 -16.69 -12.29
N LEU A 281 -14.89 -16.20 -12.99
CA LEU A 281 -15.27 -14.79 -12.99
C LEU A 281 -16.22 -14.54 -11.82
N ILE A 282 -15.75 -13.80 -10.81
CA ILE A 282 -16.52 -13.45 -9.61
C ILE A 282 -16.68 -11.93 -9.60
N TYR A 283 -17.91 -11.46 -9.43
CA TYR A 283 -18.22 -10.04 -9.30
C TYR A 283 -19.27 -9.82 -8.22
N ASP A 284 -19.22 -8.65 -7.61
CA ASP A 284 -20.16 -8.18 -6.59
C ASP A 284 -20.14 -6.64 -6.60
N ALA A 285 -21.11 -6.02 -5.93
CA ALA A 285 -21.21 -4.57 -5.82
C ALA A 285 -20.78 -4.11 -4.41
N MET A 286 -19.96 -3.07 -4.37
CA MET A 286 -19.61 -2.39 -3.13
C MET A 286 -20.33 -1.04 -3.05
N SER A 287 -21.07 -0.79 -1.98
CA SER A 287 -21.60 0.54 -1.69
C SER A 287 -20.47 1.55 -1.48
N ILE A 288 -20.54 2.66 -2.21
CA ILE A 288 -19.65 3.82 -2.14
C ILE A 288 -20.42 5.05 -1.65
N ARG A 289 -19.71 6.03 -1.08
CA ARG A 289 -20.35 7.28 -0.64
C ARG A 289 -20.81 8.08 -1.84
N GLU A 290 -22.07 8.50 -1.80
CA GLU A 290 -22.63 9.47 -2.74
C GLU A 290 -21.87 10.80 -2.66
N GLY A 291 -21.63 11.41 -3.81
CA GLY A 291 -20.92 12.69 -3.89
C GLY A 291 -20.52 13.05 -5.31
N PHE A 292 -20.09 14.30 -5.47
CA PHE A 292 -19.59 14.86 -6.72
C PHE A 292 -18.07 14.88 -6.71
N TRP A 293 -17.46 14.26 -7.72
CA TRP A 293 -16.01 14.13 -7.81
C TRP A 293 -15.50 14.73 -9.12
N PRO A 294 -14.99 15.98 -9.11
CA PRO A 294 -14.37 16.57 -10.29
C PRO A 294 -12.96 16.01 -10.48
N ASP A 295 -12.66 15.54 -11.69
CA ASP A 295 -11.32 15.18 -12.11
C ASP A 295 -10.54 16.41 -12.62
N LYS A 296 -9.21 16.32 -12.63
CA LYS A 296 -8.30 17.35 -13.15
C LYS A 296 -8.50 17.64 -14.64
N SER A 297 -9.12 16.72 -15.37
CA SER A 297 -9.56 16.89 -16.76
C SER A 297 -10.84 17.74 -16.91
N GLY A 298 -11.47 18.14 -15.80
CA GLY A 298 -12.76 18.84 -15.79
C GLY A 298 -13.97 17.91 -15.89
N LYS A 299 -13.77 16.59 -16.01
CA LYS A 299 -14.85 15.60 -15.99
C LYS A 299 -15.42 15.44 -14.58
N VAL A 300 -16.72 15.57 -14.44
CA VAL A 300 -17.42 15.37 -13.16
C VAL A 300 -18.00 13.95 -13.14
N TYR A 301 -17.75 13.23 -12.04
CA TYR A 301 -18.37 11.94 -11.76
C TYR A 301 -19.48 12.12 -10.74
N GLU A 302 -20.67 11.61 -11.07
CA GLU A 302 -21.87 11.63 -10.24
C GLU A 302 -22.22 10.22 -9.75
N TYR A 303 -23.13 10.15 -8.78
CA TYR A 303 -23.67 8.89 -8.30
C TYR A 303 -24.50 8.20 -9.38
N CYS A 304 -24.12 6.96 -9.71
CA CYS A 304 -24.92 6.08 -10.56
C CYS A 304 -25.48 4.95 -9.71
N ASP A 305 -26.79 5.00 -9.41
CA ASP A 305 -27.53 3.87 -8.87
C ASP A 305 -27.77 2.85 -9.98
N LEU A 306 -27.22 1.65 -9.83
CA LEU A 306 -27.47 0.55 -10.76
C LEU A 306 -28.72 -0.26 -10.41
N GLY A 307 -29.47 0.15 -9.37
CA GLY A 307 -30.77 -0.40 -8.99
C GLY A 307 -30.70 -1.82 -8.43
N GLY A 308 -31.42 -2.06 -7.33
CA GLY A 308 -31.99 -3.38 -7.08
C GLY A 308 -31.42 -4.21 -5.94
N ILE A 309 -31.35 -3.69 -4.72
CA ILE A 309 -31.44 -4.55 -3.53
C ILE A 309 -32.52 -4.00 -2.60
N ALA A 310 -33.75 -4.46 -2.81
CA ALA A 310 -34.85 -4.21 -1.89
C ALA A 310 -34.50 -4.85 -0.53
N HIS A 311 -34.40 -4.02 0.51
CA HIS A 311 -34.40 -4.47 1.89
C HIS A 311 -35.83 -4.74 2.33
N THR A 312 -36.25 -5.99 2.17
CA THR A 312 -37.23 -6.60 3.08
C THR A 312 -36.44 -7.73 3.77
N ASP A 313 -36.48 -7.90 5.08
CA ASP A 313 -37.66 -8.39 5.77
C ASP A 313 -37.67 -7.94 7.24
N ASN A 314 -38.83 -7.45 7.66
CA ASN A 314 -39.30 -7.56 9.05
C ASN A 314 -39.94 -8.94 9.17
N GLU A 315 -39.52 -9.78 10.12
CA GLU A 315 -40.35 -10.86 10.67
C GLU A 315 -39.68 -11.59 11.85
N GLU A 316 -40.54 -12.24 12.65
CA GLU A 316 -40.33 -12.76 14.00
C GLU A 316 -39.31 -13.90 14.15
N LEU A 317 -38.67 -13.93 15.32
CA LEU A 317 -37.67 -14.90 15.76
C LEU A 317 -38.35 -16.20 16.24
N ALA A 318 -38.15 -17.31 15.53
CA ALA A 318 -38.59 -18.63 15.95
C ALA A 318 -37.43 -19.50 16.48
N THR A 319 -37.71 -20.21 17.58
CA THR A 319 -37.05 -21.43 18.10
C THR A 319 -35.62 -21.39 18.63
N GLU A 320 -34.70 -20.56 18.13
CA GLU A 320 -33.30 -20.53 18.61
C GLU A 320 -33.15 -19.99 20.05
N ALA A 321 -34.13 -19.23 20.52
CA ALA A 321 -34.17 -18.70 21.88
C ALA A 321 -34.22 -19.81 22.94
N LEU A 322 -34.73 -21.01 22.62
CA LEU A 322 -34.99 -22.04 23.61
C LEU A 322 -33.71 -22.67 24.19
N LEU A 323 -32.74 -23.03 23.34
CA LEU A 323 -31.47 -23.61 23.79
C LEU A 323 -30.67 -22.60 24.62
N HIS A 324 -30.60 -21.34 24.18
CA HIS A 324 -29.91 -20.31 24.95
C HIS A 324 -30.60 -20.03 26.29
N LYS A 325 -31.94 -19.99 26.31
CA LYS A 325 -32.72 -19.79 27.54
C LYS A 325 -32.48 -20.92 28.54
N ILE A 326 -32.46 -22.19 28.09
CA ILE A 326 -32.14 -23.34 28.95
C ILE A 326 -30.71 -23.23 29.51
N GLN A 327 -29.71 -22.92 28.67
CA GLN A 327 -28.33 -22.75 29.14
C GLN A 327 -28.15 -21.58 30.13
N GLN A 328 -28.96 -20.53 30.01
CA GLN A 328 -28.98 -19.42 30.97
C GLN A 328 -29.60 -19.84 32.31
N THR A 329 -30.71 -20.59 32.28
CA THR A 329 -31.36 -21.08 33.50
C THR A 329 -30.46 -22.02 34.29
N GLU A 330 -29.81 -22.97 33.60
CA GLU A 330 -28.98 -24.00 34.24
C GLU A 330 -27.58 -23.48 34.64
N SER A 331 -27.21 -22.25 34.25
CA SER A 331 -25.86 -21.67 34.43
C SER A 331 -24.69 -22.53 33.88
N LEU A 332 -25.00 -23.58 33.11
CA LEU A 332 -24.06 -24.47 32.47
C LEU A 332 -24.20 -24.37 30.95
N LYS A 333 -23.07 -24.19 30.27
CA LYS A 333 -23.03 -24.05 28.81
C LYS A 333 -22.63 -25.38 28.17
N PHE A 334 -23.38 -25.82 27.16
CA PHE A 334 -22.90 -26.90 26.29
C PHE A 334 -21.67 -26.42 25.50
N ALA A 335 -20.89 -27.36 24.95
CA ALA A 335 -19.68 -27.08 24.16
C ALA A 335 -19.98 -26.46 22.76
N ASN A 336 -20.95 -25.56 22.67
CA ASN A 336 -21.31 -24.79 21.48
C ASN A 336 -20.93 -23.30 21.63
N LYS A 337 -20.89 -22.58 20.51
CA LYS A 337 -20.49 -21.16 20.46
C LYS A 337 -21.67 -20.20 20.61
N LEU A 338 -22.87 -20.70 20.87
CA LEU A 338 -24.07 -19.86 20.97
C LEU A 338 -23.94 -18.84 22.09
N SER A 339 -24.47 -17.65 21.83
CA SER A 339 -24.48 -16.50 22.74
C SER A 339 -25.72 -15.66 22.46
N SER A 340 -26.00 -14.69 23.33
CA SER A 340 -27.11 -13.75 23.16
C SER A 340 -27.05 -13.01 21.82
N LEU A 341 -25.85 -12.81 21.25
CA LEU A 341 -25.65 -12.18 19.93
C LEU A 341 -26.22 -13.00 18.77
N HIS A 342 -26.37 -14.32 18.92
CA HIS A 342 -26.97 -15.18 17.90
C HIS A 342 -28.49 -14.99 17.84
N ILE A 343 -29.11 -14.75 18.99
CA ILE A 343 -30.57 -14.51 19.09
C ILE A 343 -30.89 -13.06 18.76
N PHE A 344 -30.18 -12.11 19.37
CA PHE A 344 -30.34 -10.67 19.15
C PHE A 344 -29.43 -10.19 18.02
N HIS A 345 -29.50 -10.85 16.86
CA HIS A 345 -28.59 -10.66 15.74
C HIS A 345 -28.88 -9.41 14.88
N GLN A 346 -29.86 -8.58 15.23
CA GLN A 346 -30.35 -7.46 14.39
C GLN A 346 -29.25 -6.53 13.90
N ASN A 347 -28.28 -6.20 14.76
CA ASN A 347 -27.14 -5.33 14.44
C ASN A 347 -25.94 -6.07 13.80
N LYS A 348 -26.05 -7.38 13.61
CA LYS A 348 -25.01 -8.27 13.07
C LYS A 348 -25.57 -9.23 12.01
N LYS A 349 -26.66 -8.86 11.33
CA LYS A 349 -27.32 -9.66 10.27
C LYS A 349 -26.36 -10.11 9.16
N MET A 350 -25.35 -9.32 8.83
CA MET A 350 -24.33 -9.64 7.82
C MET A 350 -23.21 -10.56 8.31
N SER A 351 -23.24 -11.00 9.57
CA SER A 351 -22.19 -11.85 10.13
C SER A 351 -22.43 -13.31 9.79
N VAL A 352 -21.86 -13.76 8.67
CA VAL A 352 -21.83 -15.18 8.29
C VAL A 352 -21.32 -16.07 9.43
N PRO A 353 -20.26 -15.70 10.19
CA PRO A 353 -19.81 -16.52 11.32
C PRO A 353 -20.87 -16.75 12.41
N LEU A 354 -21.73 -15.76 12.70
CA LEU A 354 -22.82 -15.94 13.66
C LEU A 354 -23.88 -16.90 13.11
N ALA A 355 -24.28 -16.73 11.84
CA ALA A 355 -25.25 -17.61 11.20
C ALA A 355 -24.78 -19.08 11.15
N VAL A 356 -23.53 -19.31 10.77
CA VAL A 356 -22.95 -20.66 10.67
C VAL A 356 -22.83 -21.33 12.04
N GLN A 357 -22.54 -20.56 13.10
CA GLN A 357 -22.45 -21.10 14.46
C GLN A 357 -23.80 -21.58 15.01
N VAL A 358 -24.91 -21.02 14.54
CA VAL A 358 -26.25 -21.54 14.85
C VAL A 358 -26.46 -22.93 14.25
N LEU A 359 -25.99 -23.13 13.03
CA LEU A 359 -26.20 -24.33 12.26
C LEU A 359 -25.06 -25.36 12.40
N SER A 360 -24.28 -25.32 13.49
CA SER A 360 -23.15 -26.23 13.67
C SER A 360 -23.53 -27.57 14.29
N SER A 361 -22.77 -28.63 13.97
CA SER A 361 -22.98 -29.95 14.58
C SER A 361 -23.00 -29.95 16.11
N SER A 362 -22.20 -29.11 16.77
CA SER A 362 -22.23 -28.97 18.24
C SER A 362 -23.55 -28.43 18.81
N VAL A 363 -24.29 -27.64 18.02
CA VAL A 363 -25.64 -27.19 18.38
C VAL A 363 -26.62 -28.35 18.24
N ALA A 364 -26.51 -29.13 17.16
CA ALA A 364 -27.30 -30.34 16.97
C ALA A 364 -27.07 -31.38 18.09
N ASP A 365 -25.83 -31.55 18.54
CA ASP A 365 -25.49 -32.45 19.64
C ASP A 365 -26.10 -31.99 20.97
N ALA A 366 -26.06 -30.67 21.25
CA ALA A 366 -26.73 -30.08 22.41
C ALA A 366 -28.25 -30.32 22.37
N PHE A 367 -28.89 -30.11 21.22
CA PHE A 367 -30.31 -30.42 21.04
C PHE A 367 -30.60 -31.92 21.21
N GLN A 368 -29.71 -32.81 20.75
CA GLN A 368 -29.88 -34.25 20.91
C GLN A 368 -29.86 -34.65 22.38
N ILE A 369 -28.91 -34.13 23.16
CA ILE A 369 -28.82 -34.39 24.61
C ILE A 369 -30.08 -33.87 25.32
N LEU A 370 -30.52 -32.65 25.00
CA LEU A 370 -31.71 -32.07 25.61
C LEU A 370 -33.00 -32.79 25.21
N SER A 371 -33.10 -33.29 23.98
CA SER A 371 -34.26 -34.06 23.52
C SER A 371 -34.40 -35.40 24.23
N CYS A 372 -33.31 -35.97 24.74
CA CYS A 372 -33.36 -37.17 25.57
C CYS A 372 -33.91 -36.87 26.98
N ASN A 373 -33.77 -35.64 27.47
CA ASN A 373 -34.12 -35.25 28.84
C ASN A 373 -35.40 -34.43 28.95
N ASN A 374 -35.83 -33.74 27.88
CA ASN A 374 -36.98 -32.84 27.86
C ASN A 374 -37.84 -33.09 26.61
N ASN A 375 -39.16 -32.92 26.73
CA ASN A 375 -40.15 -33.03 25.65
C ASN A 375 -40.06 -31.86 24.64
N LEU A 376 -38.92 -31.72 23.96
CA LEU A 376 -38.73 -30.79 22.85
C LEU A 376 -39.50 -31.30 21.62
N LYS A 377 -40.64 -30.68 21.32
CA LYS A 377 -41.37 -30.94 20.07
C LYS A 377 -40.47 -30.65 18.86
N ASN A 378 -40.46 -31.54 17.87
CA ASN A 378 -39.71 -31.43 16.61
C ASN A 378 -38.15 -31.37 16.74
N ALA A 379 -37.58 -31.82 17.86
CA ALA A 379 -36.13 -31.83 18.03
C ALA A 379 -35.40 -32.66 16.98
N THR A 380 -35.88 -33.88 16.68
CA THR A 380 -35.22 -34.79 15.74
C THR A 380 -35.10 -34.22 14.32
N ALA A 381 -36.16 -33.59 13.82
CA ALA A 381 -36.14 -32.96 12.49
C ALA A 381 -35.16 -31.77 12.44
N THR A 382 -35.14 -30.96 13.49
CA THR A 382 -34.23 -29.80 13.62
C THR A 382 -32.77 -30.25 13.71
N ILE A 383 -32.47 -31.29 14.50
CA ILE A 383 -31.13 -31.89 14.62
C ILE A 383 -30.65 -32.40 13.25
N GLN A 384 -31.51 -33.13 12.53
CA GLN A 384 -31.19 -33.63 11.20
C GLN A 384 -30.96 -32.49 10.20
N PHE A 385 -31.79 -31.45 10.24
CA PHE A 385 -31.64 -30.27 9.39
C PHE A 385 -30.29 -29.58 9.63
N ILE A 386 -29.96 -29.27 10.90
CA ILE A 386 -28.69 -28.63 11.28
C ILE A 386 -27.51 -29.48 10.79
N ARG A 387 -27.52 -30.79 11.04
CA ARG A 387 -26.43 -31.68 10.60
C ARG A 387 -26.27 -31.77 9.10
N ILE A 388 -27.37 -31.78 8.34
CA ILE A 388 -27.30 -31.79 6.86
C ILE A 388 -26.70 -30.46 6.39
N PHE A 389 -27.18 -29.34 6.92
CA PHE A 389 -26.73 -28.01 6.52
C PHE A 389 -25.25 -27.79 6.85
N ASP A 390 -24.80 -28.13 8.06
CA ASP A 390 -23.40 -28.04 8.50
C ASP A 390 -22.46 -28.80 7.54
N ARG A 391 -22.84 -30.02 7.16
CA ARG A 391 -22.05 -30.86 6.25
C ARG A 391 -22.02 -30.31 4.83
N VAL A 392 -23.16 -29.85 4.31
CA VAL A 392 -23.24 -29.21 2.99
C VAL A 392 -22.34 -27.97 2.97
N PHE A 393 -22.43 -27.12 4.00
CA PHE A 393 -21.63 -25.91 4.14
C PHE A 393 -20.12 -26.22 4.20
N ASP A 394 -19.73 -27.20 5.03
CA ASP A 394 -18.32 -27.63 5.17
C ASP A 394 -17.73 -28.13 3.84
N ILE A 395 -18.50 -28.89 3.05
CA ILE A 395 -18.07 -29.37 1.72
C ILE A 395 -17.93 -28.18 0.76
N MET A 396 -18.94 -27.30 0.72
CA MET A 396 -19.00 -26.18 -0.23
C MET A 396 -18.02 -25.04 0.09
N ILE A 397 -17.38 -25.05 1.25
CA ILE A 397 -16.39 -24.05 1.68
C ILE A 397 -15.04 -24.73 1.98
N ALA A 398 -14.81 -25.95 1.49
CA ALA A 398 -13.53 -26.62 1.64
C ALA A 398 -12.37 -25.76 1.05
N ARG A 399 -11.42 -25.40 1.92
CA ARG A 399 -10.31 -24.47 1.60
C ARG A 399 -8.98 -25.16 1.33
N ASN A 400 -8.81 -26.38 1.83
CA ASN A 400 -7.52 -27.06 1.89
C ASN A 400 -7.68 -28.56 1.59
N SER A 401 -6.76 -29.09 0.78
CA SER A 401 -6.70 -30.50 0.39
C SER A 401 -6.29 -31.45 1.52
N PHE A 402 -5.64 -30.93 2.58
CA PHE A 402 -5.21 -31.69 3.77
C PHE A 402 -6.29 -31.80 4.86
N CYS A 403 -7.40 -31.06 4.73
CA CYS A 403 -8.50 -31.17 5.66
C CYS A 403 -9.15 -32.57 5.59
N LYS A 404 -9.62 -33.07 6.73
CA LYS A 404 -10.28 -34.39 6.85
C LYS A 404 -11.80 -34.23 6.93
N GLY A 405 -12.52 -35.30 6.63
CA GLY A 405 -13.98 -35.34 6.73
C GLY A 405 -14.68 -34.42 5.72
N PHE A 406 -15.78 -33.78 6.13
CA PHE A 406 -16.59 -32.93 5.26
C PHE A 406 -15.90 -31.63 4.83
N LYS A 407 -14.83 -31.22 5.53
CA LYS A 407 -14.01 -30.06 5.17
C LYS A 407 -12.92 -30.36 4.15
N SER A 408 -12.80 -31.62 3.73
CA SER A 408 -11.83 -32.05 2.73
C SER A 408 -12.22 -31.51 1.35
N SER A 409 -11.21 -31.27 0.51
CA SER A 409 -11.40 -30.95 -0.91
C SER A 409 -12.22 -32.04 -1.62
N MET A 410 -12.99 -31.65 -2.63
CA MET A 410 -13.75 -32.61 -3.44
C MET A 410 -12.80 -33.38 -4.37
N LYS A 411 -12.82 -34.71 -4.26
CA LYS A 411 -11.96 -35.66 -5.00
C LYS A 411 -12.83 -36.77 -5.58
N LEU A 412 -12.35 -37.46 -6.61
CA LEU A 412 -13.01 -38.68 -7.10
C LEU A 412 -13.03 -39.77 -6.00
N SER A 413 -11.97 -39.87 -5.21
CA SER A 413 -11.88 -40.86 -4.12
C SER A 413 -12.89 -40.66 -2.99
N ASN A 414 -13.38 -39.44 -2.77
CA ASN A 414 -14.41 -39.14 -1.76
C ASN A 414 -15.78 -38.82 -2.38
N GLN A 415 -16.00 -39.18 -3.65
CA GLN A 415 -17.23 -38.90 -4.39
C GLN A 415 -18.50 -39.36 -3.67
N PHE A 416 -18.48 -40.59 -3.18
CA PHE A 416 -19.60 -41.19 -2.48
C PHE A 416 -20.04 -40.35 -1.25
N VAL A 417 -19.10 -39.68 -0.58
CA VAL A 417 -19.38 -38.87 0.63
C VAL A 417 -20.20 -37.64 0.28
N TRP A 418 -19.71 -36.82 -0.65
CA TRP A 418 -20.41 -35.57 -0.98
C TRP A 418 -21.68 -35.84 -1.79
N GLU A 419 -21.73 -36.89 -2.62
CA GLU A 419 -22.97 -37.27 -3.31
C GLU A 419 -24.09 -37.69 -2.35
N GLU A 420 -23.77 -38.47 -1.31
CA GLU A 420 -24.77 -38.91 -0.33
C GLU A 420 -25.37 -37.70 0.41
N ILE A 421 -24.52 -36.74 0.79
CA ILE A 421 -24.97 -35.52 1.46
C ILE A 421 -25.81 -34.64 0.52
N PHE A 422 -25.36 -34.43 -0.72
CA PHE A 422 -26.07 -33.62 -1.71
C PHE A 422 -27.42 -34.21 -2.16
N LYS A 423 -27.63 -35.53 -2.01
CA LYS A 423 -28.93 -36.18 -2.27
C LYS A 423 -29.97 -35.90 -1.16
N LYS A 424 -29.57 -35.41 0.02
CA LYS A 424 -30.49 -35.19 1.15
C LYS A 424 -31.39 -33.98 0.87
N LYS A 425 -32.71 -34.19 1.02
CA LYS A 425 -33.71 -33.14 0.83
C LYS A 425 -33.85 -32.32 2.11
N LEU A 426 -33.72 -31.00 2.00
CA LEU A 426 -34.03 -30.07 3.08
C LEU A 426 -35.56 -29.94 3.21
N LYS A 427 -36.09 -30.23 4.40
CA LYS A 427 -37.50 -30.07 4.75
C LYS A 427 -37.62 -29.10 5.93
N CYS A 428 -38.66 -28.29 5.92
CA CYS A 428 -39.05 -27.41 7.03
C CYS A 428 -40.51 -27.70 7.35
N GLU A 429 -40.84 -27.95 8.62
CA GLU A 429 -42.21 -28.29 9.08
C GLU A 429 -42.87 -29.44 8.28
N GLY A 430 -42.08 -30.43 7.87
CA GLY A 430 -42.55 -31.57 7.08
C GLY A 430 -42.80 -31.29 5.60
N LYS A 431 -42.78 -30.03 5.16
CA LYS A 431 -42.87 -29.62 3.75
C LYS A 431 -41.50 -29.43 3.13
N ASN A 432 -41.43 -29.53 1.80
CA ASN A 432 -40.20 -29.22 1.08
C ASN A 432 -39.91 -27.72 1.20
N ILE A 433 -38.66 -27.36 1.50
CA ILE A 433 -38.26 -25.96 1.68
C ILE A 433 -38.51 -25.08 0.43
N LEU A 434 -38.58 -25.71 -0.76
CA LEU A 434 -38.92 -25.04 -2.02
C LEU A 434 -40.38 -24.57 -2.10
N GLN A 435 -41.26 -25.10 -1.23
CA GLN A 435 -42.67 -24.70 -1.13
C GLN A 435 -42.88 -23.56 -0.13
N HIS A 436 -41.82 -23.15 0.59
CA HIS A 436 -41.89 -22.09 1.59
C HIS A 436 -41.86 -20.69 0.95
N CYS A 437 -42.38 -19.66 1.64
CA CYS A 437 -42.33 -18.27 1.15
C CYS A 437 -40.88 -17.80 0.95
N ARG A 438 -39.97 -18.21 1.83
CA ARG A 438 -38.52 -17.96 1.76
C ARG A 438 -37.76 -18.99 0.90
N LYS A 439 -38.31 -19.42 -0.24
CA LYS A 439 -37.69 -20.45 -1.10
C LYS A 439 -36.41 -20.00 -1.81
N THR A 440 -36.15 -18.69 -1.93
CA THR A 440 -35.04 -18.15 -2.75
C THR A 440 -33.67 -18.65 -2.30
N PHE A 441 -33.39 -18.63 -0.99
CA PHE A 441 -32.10 -19.14 -0.48
C PHE A 441 -31.97 -20.64 -0.74
N ALA A 442 -33.04 -21.40 -0.55
CA ALA A 442 -33.02 -22.85 -0.75
C ALA A 442 -32.84 -23.23 -2.22
N LEU A 443 -33.44 -22.45 -3.13
CA LEU A 443 -33.21 -22.57 -4.57
C LEU A 443 -31.73 -22.31 -4.91
N GLY A 444 -31.15 -21.22 -4.39
CA GLY A 444 -29.73 -20.90 -4.57
C GLY A 444 -28.81 -22.01 -4.05
N PHE A 445 -29.09 -22.56 -2.87
CA PHE A 445 -28.35 -23.71 -2.32
C PHE A 445 -28.42 -24.93 -3.23
N LEU A 446 -29.61 -25.28 -3.74
CA LEU A 446 -29.78 -26.43 -4.62
C LEU A 446 -29.05 -26.24 -5.96
N ILE A 447 -29.13 -25.04 -6.54
CA ILE A 447 -28.39 -24.70 -7.76
C ILE A 447 -26.89 -24.85 -7.53
N ASN A 448 -26.37 -24.33 -6.42
CA ASN A 448 -24.95 -24.44 -6.10
C ASN A 448 -24.51 -25.89 -5.84
N ILE A 449 -25.32 -26.69 -5.15
CA ILE A 449 -25.05 -28.12 -4.94
C ILE A 449 -24.93 -28.85 -6.29
N LEU A 450 -25.90 -28.64 -7.19
CA LEU A 450 -25.90 -29.27 -8.51
C LEU A 450 -24.74 -28.77 -9.39
N SER A 451 -24.48 -27.45 -9.36
CA SER A 451 -23.39 -26.82 -10.08
C SER A 451 -22.04 -27.37 -9.61
N TYR A 452 -21.78 -27.40 -8.30
CA TYR A 452 -20.52 -27.90 -7.74
C TYR A 452 -20.32 -29.38 -8.02
N LYS A 453 -21.38 -30.18 -7.93
CA LYS A 453 -21.33 -31.60 -8.31
C LYS A 453 -20.88 -31.75 -9.77
N ASN A 454 -21.57 -31.10 -10.70
CA ASN A 454 -21.32 -31.27 -12.13
C ASN A 454 -19.96 -30.69 -12.52
N LEU A 455 -19.61 -29.51 -11.98
CA LEU A 455 -18.32 -28.86 -12.20
C LEU A 455 -17.16 -29.72 -11.66
N THR A 456 -17.31 -30.32 -10.48
CA THR A 456 -16.28 -31.22 -9.93
C THR A 456 -16.08 -32.43 -10.81
N LEU A 457 -17.17 -33.06 -11.28
CA LEU A 457 -17.08 -34.21 -12.15
C LEU A 457 -16.39 -33.84 -13.46
N ASP A 458 -16.83 -32.76 -14.12
CA ASP A 458 -16.21 -32.26 -15.34
C ASP A 458 -14.72 -31.99 -15.16
N LEU A 459 -14.33 -31.21 -14.14
CA LEU A 459 -12.94 -30.85 -13.91
C LEU A 459 -12.03 -32.04 -13.59
N LEU A 460 -12.54 -33.05 -12.87
CA LEU A 460 -11.73 -34.19 -12.43
C LEU A 460 -11.69 -35.36 -13.42
N THR A 461 -12.55 -35.38 -14.45
CA THR A 461 -12.59 -36.48 -15.45
C THR A 461 -12.02 -36.11 -16.82
N ARG A 462 -11.49 -34.89 -17.02
CA ARG A 462 -10.92 -34.47 -18.31
C ARG A 462 -9.68 -35.28 -18.68
N GLU A 463 -9.68 -35.89 -19.87
CA GLU A 463 -8.71 -36.90 -20.33
C GLU A 463 -7.25 -36.42 -20.50
N ASN A 464 -6.94 -35.16 -20.21
CA ASN A 464 -5.58 -34.60 -20.32
C ASN A 464 -5.21 -33.67 -19.15
N GLU A 465 -5.98 -33.68 -18.05
CA GLU A 465 -5.81 -32.72 -16.96
C GLU A 465 -5.64 -33.43 -15.61
N LEU A 466 -4.50 -33.18 -14.95
CA LEU A 466 -4.16 -33.74 -13.64
C LEU A 466 -4.75 -32.93 -12.48
N LEU A 467 -5.99 -32.42 -12.61
CA LEU A 467 -6.63 -31.80 -11.45
C LEU A 467 -7.00 -32.91 -10.46
N ILE A 468 -6.27 -33.00 -9.35
CA ILE A 468 -6.43 -34.08 -8.36
C ILE A 468 -7.65 -33.82 -7.46
N TYR A 469 -7.99 -32.55 -7.25
CA TYR A 469 -9.07 -32.13 -6.36
C TYR A 469 -9.62 -30.77 -6.74
N PHE A 470 -10.89 -30.54 -6.40
CA PHE A 470 -11.57 -29.26 -6.52
C PHE A 470 -11.71 -28.60 -5.13
N LEU A 471 -11.47 -27.29 -5.06
CA LEU A 471 -11.66 -26.47 -3.86
C LEU A 471 -12.81 -25.50 -4.08
N PRO A 472 -14.03 -25.83 -3.61
CA PRO A 472 -15.20 -24.97 -3.72
C PRO A 472 -15.00 -23.53 -3.22
N TYR A 473 -14.18 -23.32 -2.19
CA TYR A 473 -13.89 -21.98 -1.68
C TYR A 473 -13.28 -21.05 -2.75
N LYS A 474 -12.53 -21.59 -3.74
CA LYS A 474 -11.87 -20.80 -4.79
C LYS A 474 -12.83 -20.09 -5.73
N ILE A 475 -14.09 -20.53 -5.77
CA ILE A 475 -15.15 -19.89 -6.56
C ILE A 475 -16.14 -19.11 -5.68
N SER A 476 -15.81 -18.91 -4.40
CA SER A 476 -16.64 -18.13 -3.47
C SER A 476 -16.52 -16.63 -3.73
N GLN A 477 -17.63 -15.91 -3.53
CA GLN A 477 -17.70 -14.46 -3.56
C GLN A 477 -16.81 -13.79 -2.49
N ASP A 478 -16.42 -14.50 -1.42
CA ASP A 478 -15.49 -14.04 -0.38
C ASP A 478 -14.23 -13.36 -0.97
N HIS A 479 -13.73 -13.84 -2.12
CA HIS A 479 -12.57 -13.25 -2.78
C HIS A 479 -12.79 -11.79 -3.22
N ALA A 480 -13.98 -11.48 -3.73
CA ALA A 480 -14.37 -10.11 -4.07
C ALA A 480 -14.56 -9.25 -2.80
N GLU A 481 -15.21 -9.80 -1.77
CA GLU A 481 -15.44 -9.09 -0.50
C GLU A 481 -14.14 -8.77 0.27
N ILE A 482 -13.16 -9.69 0.24
CA ILE A 482 -11.83 -9.45 0.80
C ILE A 482 -11.15 -8.30 0.06
N THR A 483 -11.30 -8.25 -1.27
CA THR A 483 -10.74 -7.16 -2.09
C THR A 483 -11.42 -5.82 -1.76
N PHE A 484 -12.74 -5.79 -1.60
CA PHE A 484 -13.45 -4.61 -1.11
C PHE A 484 -12.97 -4.17 0.27
N SER A 485 -12.72 -5.12 1.17
CA SER A 485 -12.18 -4.84 2.50
C SER A 485 -10.79 -4.20 2.44
N CYS A 486 -9.91 -4.71 1.58
CA CYS A 486 -8.59 -4.11 1.32
C CYS A 486 -8.70 -2.69 0.77
N ILE A 487 -9.66 -2.43 -0.15
CA ILE A 487 -9.91 -1.09 -0.70
C ILE A 487 -10.40 -0.13 0.40
N ARG A 488 -11.35 -0.58 1.24
CA ARG A 488 -11.89 0.23 2.35
C ARG A 488 -10.82 0.55 3.39
N TRP A 489 -9.97 -0.41 3.73
CA TRP A 489 -8.93 -0.24 4.74
C TRP A 489 -7.92 0.84 4.35
N ARG A 490 -7.53 0.91 3.07
CA ARG A 490 -6.61 1.95 2.57
C ARG A 490 -7.10 3.38 2.72
N ARG A 491 -8.42 3.59 2.73
CA ARG A 491 -9.00 4.93 2.91
C ARG A 491 -8.92 5.41 4.37
N LEU A 492 -8.72 4.51 5.34
CA LEU A 492 -8.61 4.87 6.75
C LEU A 492 -7.19 5.28 7.15
N GLU A 493 -6.17 4.94 6.34
CA GLU A 493 -4.76 5.28 6.58
C GLU A 493 -4.28 6.55 5.86
N GLN A 494 -5.10 7.12 4.97
CA GLN A 494 -4.88 8.39 4.26
C GLN A 494 -5.70 9.50 4.90
#